data_AF-A0A1M5A7V8-F1
#
_entry.id   AF-A0A1M5A7V8-F1
#
_cell.length_a   1.000
_cell.length_b   1.000
_cell.length_c   1.000
_cell.angle_alpha   90.00
_cell.angle_beta   90.00
_cell.angle_gamma   90.00
#
_symmetry.space_group_name_H-M   'P 1'
#
loop_
_entity.id
_entity.type
_entity.pdbx_description
1 polymer ?
#
loop_
_entity_poly.entity_id
_entity_poly.type
_entity_poly.pdbx_seq_one_letter_code
_entity_poly.pdbx_strand_id
1 'polypeptide(L)'
;MTEQVKNSFLGKVALQALMNRMVKGDHDLPMEKWAMIAAEHMGHLFSAVMANDRDKVEKELLHVAAPLLELYQEIMKGGAVENEYDGRLSGHQD
;
A
#
# COMPACT_ATOMS: atom_id res chain seq x y z
N MET A 1 -12.60 11.56 7.50
CA MET A 1 -12.49 11.21 6.06
C MET A 1 -13.90 10.98 5.53
N THR A 2 -14.26 11.53 4.37
CA THR A 2 -15.56 11.22 3.77
C THR A 2 -15.50 9.89 3.03
N GLU A 3 -16.62 9.19 2.95
CA GLU A 3 -16.72 7.94 2.17
C GLU A 3 -16.34 8.13 0.71
N GLN A 4 -16.69 9.28 0.13
CA GLN A 4 -16.31 9.64 -1.23
C GLN A 4 -14.78 9.71 -1.41
N VAL A 5 -14.07 10.36 -0.49
CA VAL A 5 -12.61 10.48 -0.54
C VAL A 5 -11.94 9.11 -0.37
N LYS A 6 -12.44 8.30 0.57
CA LYS A 6 -11.95 6.92 0.79
C LYS A 6 -12.09 6.08 -0.48
N ASN A 7 -13.28 6.03 -1.06
CA ASN A 7 -13.55 5.19 -2.22
C ASN A 7 -12.80 5.66 -3.46
N SER A 8 -12.66 6.99 -3.64
CA SER A 8 -11.83 7.56 -4.70
C SER A 8 -10.36 7.14 -4.56
N PHE A 9 -9.80 7.23 -3.36
CA PHE A 9 -8.43 6.82 -3.08
C PHE A 9 -8.21 5.33 -3.33
N LEU A 10 -9.07 4.46 -2.75
CA LEU A 10 -8.96 3.02 -2.92
C LEU A 10 -9.08 2.60 -4.39
N GLY A 11 -9.95 3.25 -5.16
CA GLY A 11 -10.06 3.02 -6.61
C GLY A 11 -8.77 3.35 -7.37
N LYS A 12 -8.13 4.48 -7.05
CA LYS A 12 -6.84 4.86 -7.65
C LYS A 12 -5.72 3.88 -7.28
N VAL A 13 -5.68 3.43 -6.01
CA VAL A 13 -4.69 2.44 -5.55
C VAL A 13 -4.86 1.11 -6.28
N ALA A 14 -6.09 0.61 -6.41
CA ALA A 14 -6.39 -0.62 -7.14
C ALA A 14 -5.97 -0.51 -8.62
N LEU A 15 -6.24 0.63 -9.27
CA LEU A 15 -5.80 0.87 -10.64
C LEU A 15 -4.28 0.90 -10.77
N GLN A 16 -3.58 1.57 -9.85
CA GLN A 16 -2.11 1.62 -9.85
C GLN A 16 -1.50 0.22 -9.65
N ALA A 17 -2.09 -0.61 -8.78
CA ALA A 17 -1.68 -2.00 -8.59
C ALA A 17 -1.85 -2.81 -9.88
N LEU A 18 -3.00 -2.69 -10.55
CA LEU A 18 -3.24 -3.32 -11.85
C LEU A 18 -2.21 -2.89 -12.89
N MET A 19 -1.92 -1.57 -12.99
CA MET A 19 -0.91 -1.05 -13.91
C MET A 19 0.48 -1.61 -13.61
N ASN A 20 0.85 -1.76 -12.34
CA ASN A 20 2.14 -2.34 -11.96
C ASN A 20 2.29 -3.78 -12.49
N ARG A 21 1.22 -4.60 -12.39
CA ARG A 21 1.19 -5.97 -12.93
C ARG A 21 1.27 -5.98 -14.46
N MET A 22 0.56 -5.07 -15.13
CA MET A 22 0.62 -4.96 -16.60
C MET A 22 2.03 -4.62 -17.10
N VAL A 23 2.75 -3.74 -16.40
CA VAL A 23 4.10 -3.30 -16.81
C VAL A 23 5.17 -4.34 -16.46
N LYS A 24 5.09 -4.95 -15.27
CA LYS A 24 6.11 -5.88 -14.76
C LYS A 24 5.84 -7.35 -15.10
N GLY A 25 4.68 -7.64 -15.70
CA GLY A 25 4.15 -8.99 -15.87
C GLY A 25 3.43 -9.47 -14.61
N ASP A 26 2.58 -10.50 -14.75
CA ASP A 26 1.88 -11.19 -13.65
C ASP A 26 2.83 -12.05 -12.78
N HIS A 27 4.05 -11.57 -12.58
CA HIS A 27 5.01 -12.21 -11.70
C HIS A 27 4.67 -11.84 -10.26
N ASP A 28 4.23 -12.83 -9.49
CA ASP A 28 4.14 -12.74 -8.04
C ASP A 28 5.54 -12.39 -7.51
N LEU A 29 5.74 -11.12 -7.15
CA LEU A 29 6.96 -10.69 -6.48
C LEU A 29 6.89 -11.16 -5.02
N PRO A 30 8.02 -11.62 -4.43
CA PRO A 30 8.05 -11.99 -3.03
C PRO A 30 7.83 -10.76 -2.14
N MET A 31 7.38 -10.98 -0.90
CA MET A 31 7.03 -9.92 0.06
C MET A 31 8.13 -8.87 0.23
N GLU A 32 9.40 -9.29 0.28
CA GLU A 32 10.54 -8.41 0.45
C GLU A 32 10.67 -7.43 -0.72
N LYS A 33 10.32 -7.85 -1.94
CA LYS A 33 10.35 -6.99 -3.12
C LYS A 33 9.25 -5.92 -3.05
N TRP A 34 8.04 -6.27 -2.63
CA TRP A 34 6.97 -5.29 -2.43
C TRP A 34 7.32 -4.28 -1.34
N ALA A 35 7.89 -4.75 -0.22
CA ALA A 35 8.35 -3.87 0.85
C ALA A 35 9.44 -2.89 0.38
N MET A 36 10.42 -3.36 -0.39
CA MET A 36 11.46 -2.50 -0.96
C MET A 36 10.90 -1.45 -1.92
N ILE A 37 9.96 -1.82 -2.80
CA ILE A 37 9.33 -0.86 -3.74
C ILE A 37 8.56 0.21 -2.95
N ALA A 38 7.80 -0.17 -1.92
CA ALA A 38 7.10 0.78 -1.07
C ALA A 38 8.08 1.74 -0.37
N ALA A 39 9.21 1.24 0.13
CA ALA A 39 10.23 2.04 0.80
C ALA A 39 10.90 3.05 -0.15
N GLU A 40 11.21 2.65 -1.38
CA GLU A 40 11.75 3.56 -2.41
C GLU A 40 10.80 4.73 -2.68
N HIS A 41 9.53 4.43 -2.95
CA HIS A 41 8.52 5.46 -3.21
C HIS A 41 8.21 6.32 -1.99
N MET A 42 8.40 5.81 -0.77
CA MET A 42 8.29 6.63 0.45
C MET A 42 9.35 7.73 0.48
N GLY A 43 10.58 7.44 0.04
CA GLY A 43 11.64 8.45 -0.08
C GLY A 43 11.28 9.56 -1.10
N HIS A 44 10.70 9.17 -2.23
CA HIS A 44 10.20 10.13 -3.23
C HIS A 44 9.02 10.95 -2.71
N LEU A 45 8.10 10.33 -1.97
CA LEU A 45 6.98 11.01 -1.33
C LEU A 45 7.46 12.07 -0.34
N PHE A 46 8.41 11.73 0.53
CA PHE A 46 9.00 12.71 1.46
C PHE A 46 9.62 13.89 0.70
N SER A 47 10.38 13.60 -0.35
CA SER A 47 10.98 14.64 -1.19
C SER A 47 9.93 15.57 -1.83
N ALA A 48 8.81 15.01 -2.31
CA ALA A 48 7.71 15.76 -2.90
C ALA A 48 6.98 16.65 -1.88
N VAL A 49 6.72 16.12 -0.68
CA VAL A 49 6.11 16.89 0.42
C VAL A 49 7.00 18.07 0.82
N MET A 50 8.31 17.84 0.97
CA MET A 50 9.27 18.90 1.33
C MET A 50 9.39 19.97 0.23
N ALA A 51 9.19 19.59 -1.03
CA ALA A 51 9.14 20.53 -2.15
C ALA A 51 7.77 21.22 -2.33
N ASN A 52 6.76 20.85 -1.54
CA ASN A 52 5.36 21.30 -1.69
C ASN A 52 4.78 21.04 -3.10
N ASP A 53 5.25 19.98 -3.76
CA ASP A 53 4.83 19.56 -5.10
C ASP A 53 3.63 18.61 -4.99
N ARG A 54 2.41 19.16 -5.04
CA ARG A 54 1.18 18.41 -4.79
C ARG A 54 0.92 17.31 -5.82
N ASP A 55 1.25 17.54 -7.08
CA ASP A 55 1.05 16.55 -8.14
C ASP A 55 1.98 15.35 -7.92
N LYS A 56 3.24 15.62 -7.56
CA LYS A 56 4.20 14.58 -7.22
C LYS A 56 3.84 13.88 -5.91
N VAL A 57 3.28 14.58 -4.92
CA VAL A 57 2.76 13.97 -3.69
C VAL A 57 1.66 12.97 -4.02
N GLU A 58 0.65 13.35 -4.82
CA GLU A 58 -0.44 12.45 -5.18
C GLU A 58 0.09 11.22 -5.92
N LYS A 59 1.01 11.41 -6.87
CA LYS A 59 1.65 10.32 -7.60
C LYS A 59 2.39 9.38 -6.65
N GLU A 60 3.35 9.88 -5.89
CA GLU A 60 4.17 9.01 -5.04
C GLU A 60 3.35 8.34 -3.93
N LEU A 61 2.27 8.98 -3.45
CA LEU A 61 1.32 8.36 -2.52
C LEU A 61 0.68 7.10 -3.10
N LEU A 62 0.24 7.13 -4.36
CA LEU A 62 -0.32 5.94 -5.04
C LEU A 62 0.76 4.88 -5.29
N HIS A 63 1.98 5.32 -5.63
CA HIS A 63 3.11 4.43 -5.83
C HIS A 63 3.62 3.77 -4.54
N VAL A 64 3.34 4.33 -3.36
CA VAL A 64 3.55 3.65 -2.07
C VAL A 64 2.39 2.70 -1.77
N ALA A 65 1.15 3.18 -1.90
CA ALA A 65 -0.03 2.45 -1.47
C ALA A 65 -0.29 1.17 -2.30
N ALA A 66 -0.03 1.19 -3.61
CA ALA A 66 -0.23 0.02 -4.46
C ALA A 66 0.67 -1.16 -4.08
N PRO A 67 2.01 -1.01 -3.95
CA PRO A 67 2.88 -2.07 -3.42
C PRO A 67 2.50 -2.57 -2.02
N LEU A 68 1.98 -1.70 -1.14
CA LEU A 68 1.50 -2.14 0.17
C LEU A 68 0.23 -2.99 0.08
N LEU A 69 -0.66 -2.68 -0.88
CA LEU A 69 -1.81 -3.53 -1.18
C LEU A 69 -1.36 -4.89 -1.71
N GLU A 70 -0.37 -4.94 -2.60
CA GLU A 70 0.20 -6.20 -3.10
C GLU A 70 0.84 -7.01 -1.96
N LEU A 71 1.61 -6.35 -1.09
CA LEU A 71 2.20 -6.98 0.09
C LEU A 71 1.12 -7.58 1.01
N TYR A 72 0.03 -6.84 1.24
CA TYR A 72 -1.10 -7.36 2.03
C TYR A 72 -1.74 -8.58 1.37
N GLN A 73 -1.87 -8.61 0.05
CA GLN A 73 -2.38 -9.77 -0.67
C GLN A 73 -1.47 -11.00 -0.50
N GLU A 74 -0.16 -10.83 -0.52
CA GLU A 74 0.79 -11.93 -0.26
C GLU A 74 0.63 -12.48 1.17
N ILE A 75 0.42 -11.61 2.16
CA ILE A 75 0.12 -12.03 3.55
C ILE A 75 -1.18 -12.87 3.60
N MET A 76 -2.22 -12.46 2.87
CA MET A 76 -3.49 -13.20 2.80
C MET A 76 -3.34 -14.56 2.10
N LYS A 77 -2.52 -14.65 1.04
CA LYS A 77 -2.23 -15.93 0.34
C LYS A 77 -1.49 -16.92 1.24
N GLY A 78 -0.62 -16.42 2.12
CA GLY A 78 0.17 -17.22 3.05
C GLY A 78 -0.56 -17.75 4.29
N GLY A 79 -1.87 -17.51 4.43
CA GLY A 79 -2.67 -17.96 5.59
C GLY A 79 -2.36 -17.25 6.90
N ALA A 80 -1.64 -16.12 6.88
CA ALA A 80 -1.12 -15.46 8.09
C ALA A 80 -2.12 -14.53 8.80
N VAL A 81 -3.39 -14.44 8.38
CA VAL A 81 -4.39 -13.64 9.11
C VAL A 81 -5.76 -14.32 9.03
N GLU A 82 -5.95 -15.39 9.79
CA GLU A 82 -7.24 -15.58 10.45
C GLU A 82 -7.18 -14.84 11.79
N ASN A 83 -7.96 -13.76 11.89
CA ASN A 83 -8.41 -13.09 13.12
C ASN A 83 -7.35 -12.35 13.99
N GLU A 84 -7.04 -11.09 13.69
CA GLU A 84 -6.64 -10.14 14.75
C GLU A 84 -6.78 -8.65 14.34
N TYR A 85 -7.96 -8.27 13.87
CA TYR A 85 -8.44 -6.88 13.97
C TYR A 85 -9.93 -6.87 14.35
N ASP A 86 -10.28 -7.61 15.41
CA ASP A 86 -11.42 -7.26 16.26
C ASP A 86 -10.88 -6.23 17.26
N GLY A 87 -11.47 -5.04 17.33
CA GLY A 87 -10.98 -3.89 18.09
C GLY A 87 -11.07 -4.04 19.60
N ARG A 88 -10.59 -5.14 20.17
CA ARG A 88 -10.51 -5.39 21.60
C ARG A 88 -9.05 -5.37 22.02
N LEU A 89 -8.72 -4.31 22.76
CA LEU A 89 -7.50 -4.21 23.56
C LEU A 89 -7.34 -5.49 24.38
N SER A 90 -6.38 -6.35 24.01
CA SER A 90 -5.97 -7.44 24.88
C SER A 90 -5.20 -6.83 26.04
N GLY A 91 -5.87 -6.74 27.18
CA GLY A 91 -5.21 -6.52 28.46
C GLY A 91 -4.28 -7.69 28.73
N HIS A 92 -2.99 -7.42 28.82
CA HIS A 92 -2.03 -8.32 29.44
C HIS A 92 -2.51 -8.68 30.84
N GLN A 93 -2.56 -9.97 31.15
CA GLN A 93 -2.45 -10.47 32.51
C GLN A 93 -1.19 -11.34 32.59
N ASP A 94 -0.51 -11.16 33.72
CA ASP A 94 0.83 -11.62 34.08
C ASP A 94 1.07 -13.13 33.96
#